data_AF-A0A1F5SG52-F1
#
_entry.id   AF-A0A1F5SG52-F1
#
_cell.length_a   1.000
_cell.length_b   1.000
_cell.length_c   1.000
_cell.angle_alpha   90.00
_cell.angle_beta   90.00
_cell.angle_gamma   90.00
#
_symmetry.space_group_name_H-M   'P 1'
#
loop_
_entity.id
_entity.type
_entity.pdbx_description
1 polymer ?
#
loop_
_entity_poly.entity_id
_entity_poly.type
_entity_poly.pdbx_seq_one_letter_code
_entity_poly.pdbx_strand_id
1 'polypeptide(L)'
;MGLDDKNLISLKEAAKISGYSADYIGQLIRAGKIPGRQVYSNIAWMTTAKAVMDYKAGGKTESSRETLGDKIKNSRRKIAMEMNILKLFFQTFKHALPILIIIIISFLFLSWFIFYSLFDYKNVDSSVVPTAADQEKGLSF
;
A
#
# COMPACT_ATOMS: atom_id res chain seq x y z
N MET A 1 -23.92 18.10 -24.34
CA MET A 1 -25.21 18.25 -25.05
C MET A 1 -26.31 18.17 -24.01
N GLY A 2 -26.98 19.29 -23.70
CA GLY A 2 -28.02 19.31 -22.67
C GLY A 2 -29.24 18.51 -23.12
N LEU A 3 -29.82 17.72 -22.21
CA LEU A 3 -31.13 17.10 -22.44
C LEU A 3 -32.15 18.23 -22.57
N ASP A 4 -32.75 18.36 -23.74
CA ASP A 4 -33.82 19.30 -24.03
C ASP A 4 -35.11 18.83 -23.36
N ASP A 5 -35.69 19.68 -22.50
CA ASP A 5 -36.86 19.34 -21.69
C ASP A 5 -38.08 18.90 -22.51
N LYS A 6 -38.10 19.22 -23.81
CA LYS A 6 -39.17 18.86 -24.76
C LYS A 6 -39.18 17.39 -25.16
N ASN A 7 -38.11 16.63 -24.95
CA ASN A 7 -37.99 15.24 -25.41
C ASN A 7 -37.82 14.21 -24.28
N LEU A 8 -38.01 14.61 -23.02
CA LEU A 8 -38.04 13.67 -21.90
C LEU A 8 -39.33 12.85 -21.93
N ILE A 9 -39.16 11.55 -21.93
CA ILE A 9 -40.20 10.55 -21.83
C ILE A 9 -40.05 9.79 -20.51
N SER A 10 -41.18 9.31 -20.00
CA SER A 10 -41.21 8.47 -18.81
C SER A 10 -40.56 7.11 -19.07
N LEU A 11 -40.07 6.44 -18.01
CA LEU A 11 -39.54 5.08 -18.14
C LEU A 11 -40.56 4.09 -18.72
N LYS A 12 -41.86 4.32 -18.47
CA LYS A 12 -42.94 3.49 -19.00
C LYS A 12 -43.08 3.65 -20.52
N GLU A 13 -42.92 4.87 -21.03
CA GLU A 13 -42.92 5.13 -22.48
C GLU A 13 -41.64 4.62 -23.12
N ALA A 14 -40.48 4.85 -22.48
CA ALA A 14 -39.20 4.34 -22.94
C ALA A 14 -39.18 2.81 -23.02
N ALA A 15 -39.85 2.13 -22.06
CA ALA A 15 -40.04 0.69 -22.07
C ALA A 15 -40.85 0.21 -23.28
N LYS A 16 -41.95 0.89 -23.61
CA LYS A 16 -42.76 0.57 -24.79
C LYS A 16 -41.98 0.71 -26.09
N ILE A 17 -41.14 1.73 -26.20
CA ILE A 17 -40.37 2.02 -27.42
C ILE A 17 -39.19 1.04 -27.58
N SER A 18 -38.44 0.81 -26.50
CA SER A 18 -37.24 -0.02 -26.54
C SER A 18 -37.52 -1.52 -26.42
N GLY A 19 -38.64 -1.91 -25.82
CA GLY A 19 -38.95 -3.28 -25.44
C GLY A 19 -38.25 -3.74 -24.16
N TYR A 20 -37.49 -2.87 -23.48
CA TYR A 20 -36.95 -3.14 -22.16
C TYR A 20 -37.97 -2.91 -21.06
N SER A 21 -37.74 -3.47 -19.88
CA SER A 21 -38.55 -3.13 -18.71
C SER A 21 -38.22 -1.72 -18.21
N ALA A 22 -39.22 -1.03 -17.65
CA ALA A 22 -39.02 0.29 -17.07
C ALA A 22 -37.98 0.26 -15.92
N ASP A 23 -37.96 -0.83 -15.15
CA ASP A 23 -36.95 -1.04 -14.11
C ASP A 23 -35.53 -1.14 -14.70
N TYR A 24 -35.35 -1.92 -15.76
CA TYR A 24 -34.05 -2.07 -16.43
C TYR A 24 -33.56 -0.72 -16.97
N ILE A 25 -34.42 0.07 -17.59
CA ILE A 25 -34.07 1.42 -18.06
C ILE A 25 -33.64 2.30 -16.87
N GLY A 26 -34.36 2.22 -15.75
CA GLY A 26 -33.97 2.89 -14.51
C GLY A 26 -32.60 2.45 -13.99
N GLN A 27 -32.27 1.15 -14.08
CA GLN A 27 -30.94 0.64 -13.73
C GLN A 27 -29.86 1.19 -14.67
N LEU A 28 -30.12 1.25 -15.98
CA LEU A 28 -29.19 1.81 -16.97
C LEU A 28 -28.88 3.29 -16.68
N ILE A 29 -29.88 4.07 -16.28
CA ILE A 29 -29.70 5.48 -15.89
C ILE A 29 -28.84 5.59 -14.63
N ARG A 30 -29.15 4.82 -13.57
CA ARG A 30 -28.36 4.83 -12.31
C ARG A 30 -26.92 4.36 -12.52
N ALA A 31 -26.71 3.44 -13.47
CA ALA A 31 -25.39 2.97 -13.87
C ALA A 31 -24.64 3.95 -14.80
N GLY A 32 -25.25 5.07 -15.19
CA GLY A 32 -24.67 6.07 -16.10
C GLY A 32 -24.60 5.64 -17.57
N LYS A 33 -25.16 4.48 -17.93
CA LYS A 33 -25.06 3.91 -19.29
C LYS A 33 -25.92 4.65 -20.32
N ILE A 34 -27.01 5.27 -19.86
CA ILE A 34 -27.87 6.12 -20.67
C ILE A 34 -28.17 7.42 -19.91
N PRO A 35 -28.27 8.56 -20.60
CA PRO A 35 -28.62 9.82 -19.96
C PRO A 35 -30.06 9.77 -19.44
N GLY A 36 -30.26 10.19 -18.20
CA GLY A 36 -31.57 10.36 -17.59
C GLY A 36 -31.53 11.42 -16.50
N ARG A 37 -32.69 12.03 -16.24
CA ARG A 37 -32.86 13.11 -15.26
C ARG A 37 -33.99 12.71 -14.32
N GLN A 38 -33.82 13.02 -13.03
CA GLN A 38 -34.96 12.98 -12.11
C GLN A 38 -35.76 14.28 -12.21
N VAL A 39 -37.05 14.14 -12.40
CA VAL A 39 -38.02 15.24 -12.52
C VAL A 39 -39.05 15.09 -11.39
N TYR A 40 -39.80 16.16 -11.10
CA TYR A 40 -40.75 16.22 -9.96
C TYR A 40 -40.06 15.96 -8.61
N SER A 41 -39.18 16.88 -8.20
CA SER A 41 -38.53 16.84 -6.87
C SER A 41 -37.77 15.54 -6.59
N ASN A 42 -37.04 15.02 -7.58
CA ASN A 42 -36.23 13.79 -7.51
C ASN A 42 -37.01 12.47 -7.41
N ILE A 43 -38.32 12.45 -7.72
CA ILE A 43 -39.17 11.26 -7.55
C ILE A 43 -39.19 10.39 -8.81
N ALA A 44 -39.29 11.00 -10.00
CA ALA A 44 -39.50 10.26 -11.24
C ALA A 44 -38.28 10.36 -12.16
N TRP A 45 -37.73 9.21 -12.55
CA TRP A 45 -36.69 9.14 -13.59
C TRP A 45 -37.30 9.29 -14.97
N MET A 46 -36.68 10.10 -15.80
CA MET A 46 -37.08 10.36 -17.19
C MET A 46 -35.83 10.27 -18.07
N THR A 47 -36.00 9.84 -19.32
CA THR A 47 -34.92 9.71 -20.31
C THR A 47 -35.43 10.14 -21.69
N THR A 48 -34.63 10.06 -22.74
CA THR A 48 -35.08 10.38 -24.11
C THR A 48 -35.22 9.09 -24.92
N ALA A 49 -36.18 9.05 -25.84
CA ALA A 49 -36.40 7.89 -26.71
C ALA A 49 -35.12 7.52 -27.48
N LYS A 50 -34.42 8.56 -27.96
CA LYS A 50 -33.17 8.44 -28.69
C LYS A 50 -32.08 7.75 -27.85
N ALA A 51 -31.87 8.18 -26.61
CA ALA A 51 -30.86 7.60 -25.74
C ALA A 51 -31.03 6.09 -25.51
N VAL A 52 -32.27 5.63 -25.31
CA VAL A 52 -32.55 4.21 -25.08
C VAL A 52 -32.41 3.40 -26.37
N MET A 53 -32.85 3.95 -27.50
CA MET A 53 -32.72 3.31 -28.81
C MET A 53 -31.27 3.23 -29.26
N ASP A 54 -30.48 4.28 -29.04
CA ASP A 54 -29.04 4.31 -29.31
C ASP A 54 -28.33 3.22 -28.50
N TYR A 55 -28.65 3.07 -27.21
CA TYR A 55 -28.11 1.99 -26.37
C TYR A 55 -28.48 0.60 -26.90
N LYS A 56 -29.75 0.40 -27.31
CA LYS A 56 -30.22 -0.87 -27.90
C LYS A 56 -29.54 -1.20 -29.23
N ALA A 57 -29.26 -0.19 -30.06
CA ALA A 57 -28.63 -0.34 -31.36
C ALA A 57 -27.11 -0.62 -31.29
N GLY A 58 -26.55 -0.82 -30.09
CA GLY A 58 -25.11 -1.04 -29.88
C GLY A 58 -24.33 0.26 -29.72
N GLY A 59 -25.02 1.39 -29.58
CA GLY A 59 -24.43 2.69 -29.27
C GLY A 59 -23.76 2.66 -27.91
N LYS A 60 -22.43 2.63 -27.93
CA LYS A 60 -21.56 2.98 -26.80
C LYS A 60 -21.74 4.47 -26.51
N THR A 61 -22.88 4.85 -25.93
CA THR A 61 -23.18 6.25 -25.60
C THR A 61 -22.27 6.69 -24.45
N GLU A 62 -21.14 7.32 -24.80
CA GLU A 62 -20.34 8.33 -24.08
C GLU A 62 -20.12 8.25 -22.55
N SER A 63 -20.45 7.16 -21.87
CA SER A 63 -20.06 6.88 -20.47
C SER A 63 -18.73 6.11 -20.38
N SER A 64 -17.98 6.02 -21.49
CA SER A 64 -16.60 5.49 -21.50
C SER A 64 -15.54 6.50 -21.03
N ARG A 65 -15.94 7.58 -20.37
CA ARG A 65 -15.02 8.43 -19.58
C ARG A 65 -15.54 8.70 -18.16
N GLU A 66 -16.08 7.70 -17.48
CA GLU A 66 -15.46 7.48 -16.16
C GLU A 66 -14.06 6.97 -16.47
N THR A 67 -13.15 7.92 -16.66
CA THR A 67 -11.76 7.68 -17.02
C THR A 67 -11.25 6.63 -16.04
N LEU A 68 -10.56 5.58 -16.49
CA LEU A 68 -9.83 4.72 -15.55
C LEU A 68 -8.99 5.56 -14.56
N GLY A 69 -8.57 6.76 -15.00
CA GLY A 69 -7.99 7.84 -14.19
C GLY A 69 -8.80 8.33 -12.99
N ASP A 70 -10.14 8.39 -13.04
CA ASP A 70 -10.99 8.88 -11.93
C ASP A 70 -11.13 7.84 -10.82
N LYS A 71 -11.20 6.54 -11.18
CA LYS A 71 -11.07 5.44 -10.22
C LYS A 71 -9.66 5.37 -9.63
N ILE A 72 -8.61 5.60 -10.44
CA ILE A 72 -7.21 5.69 -9.98
C ILE A 72 -7.01 6.89 -9.03
N LYS A 73 -7.64 8.04 -9.30
CA LYS A 73 -7.51 9.27 -8.48
C LYS A 73 -8.11 9.09 -7.09
N ASN A 74 -9.23 8.39 -6.97
CA ASN A 74 -9.84 8.12 -5.67
C ASN A 74 -9.05 7.06 -4.87
N SER A 75 -8.49 6.05 -5.54
CA SER A 75 -7.56 5.09 -4.90
C SER A 75 -6.24 5.75 -4.48
N ARG A 76 -5.71 6.69 -5.27
CA ARG A 76 -4.52 7.49 -4.91
C ARG A 76 -4.71 8.27 -3.61
N ARG A 77 -5.90 8.79 -3.30
CA ARG A 77 -6.15 9.50 -2.03
C ARG A 77 -6.07 8.58 -0.82
N LYS A 78 -6.57 7.35 -0.94
CA LYS A 78 -6.48 6.34 0.13
C LYS A 78 -5.03 5.86 0.31
N ILE A 79 -4.33 5.55 -0.80
CA ILE A 79 -2.94 5.11 -0.79
C ILE A 79 -1.98 6.23 -0.31
N ALA A 80 -2.26 7.50 -0.63
CA ALA A 80 -1.42 8.62 -0.17
C ALA A 80 -1.40 8.78 1.35
N MET A 81 -2.49 8.43 2.06
CA MET A 81 -2.51 8.43 3.52
C MET A 81 -1.64 7.29 4.09
N GLU A 82 -1.65 6.12 3.46
CA GLU A 82 -0.81 4.97 3.85
C GLU A 82 0.68 5.19 3.51
N MET A 83 0.98 5.95 2.45
CA MET A 83 2.37 6.21 2.01
C MET A 83 3.16 7.08 2.99
N ASN A 84 2.50 7.95 3.77
CA ASN A 84 3.17 8.73 4.80
C ASN A 84 3.72 7.82 5.90
N ILE A 85 2.98 6.78 6.27
CA ILE A 85 3.40 5.82 7.30
C ILE A 85 4.63 5.04 6.81
N LEU A 86 4.62 4.49 5.59
CA LEU A 86 5.80 3.82 5.02
C LEU A 86 7.01 4.76 4.92
N LYS A 87 6.81 6.02 4.52
CA LYS A 87 7.92 6.98 4.40
C LYS A 87 8.58 7.28 5.74
N LEU A 88 7.80 7.36 6.83
CA LEU A 88 8.33 7.45 8.19
C LEU A 88 9.17 6.21 8.55
N PHE A 89 8.71 5.00 8.19
CA PHE A 89 9.45 3.75 8.44
C PHE A 89 10.77 3.66 7.67
N PHE A 90 10.81 4.09 6.40
CA PHE A 90 12.05 4.11 5.63
C PHE A 90 13.07 5.13 6.15
N GLN A 91 12.58 6.26 6.67
CA GLN A 91 13.45 7.29 7.26
C GLN A 91 14.09 6.81 8.57
N THR A 92 13.34 6.10 9.43
CA THR A 92 13.91 5.51 10.64
C THR A 92 14.89 4.37 10.33
N PHE A 93 14.62 3.59 9.28
CA PHE A 93 15.51 2.50 8.85
C PHE A 93 16.90 2.98 8.41
N LYS A 94 16.99 4.16 7.76
CA LYS A 94 18.28 4.72 7.31
C LYS A 94 19.26 4.95 8.47
N HIS A 95 18.75 5.29 9.65
CA HIS A 95 19.56 5.48 10.85
C HIS A 95 19.63 4.21 11.72
N ALA A 96 18.59 3.39 11.75
CA ALA A 96 18.58 2.15 12.53
C ALA A 96 19.61 1.11 12.03
N LEU A 97 19.79 0.98 10.71
CA LEU A 97 20.72 0.02 10.12
C LEU A 97 22.19 0.25 10.51
N PRO A 98 22.76 1.47 10.39
CA PRO A 98 24.14 1.72 10.83
C PRO A 98 24.30 1.60 12.36
N ILE A 99 23.30 1.99 13.16
CA ILE A 99 23.35 1.80 14.62
C ILE A 99 23.46 0.31 14.97
N LEU A 100 22.67 -0.54 14.32
CA LEU A 100 22.73 -1.99 14.51
C LEU A 100 24.10 -2.57 14.10
N ILE A 101 24.66 -2.09 12.98
CA ILE A 101 26.00 -2.49 12.54
C ILE A 101 27.07 -2.10 13.56
N ILE A 102 27.00 -0.88 14.13
CA ILE A 102 27.94 -0.43 15.16
C ILE A 102 27.86 -1.32 16.41
N ILE A 103 26.65 -1.70 16.84
CA ILE A 103 26.46 -2.62 17.97
C ILE A 103 27.10 -3.98 17.67
N ILE A 104 26.90 -4.52 16.47
CA ILE A 104 27.49 -5.79 16.05
C ILE A 104 29.03 -5.68 16.05
N ILE A 105 29.59 -4.61 15.47
CA ILE A 105 31.03 -4.38 15.44
C ILE A 105 31.59 -4.27 16.86
N SER A 106 30.91 -3.53 17.75
CA SER A 106 31.30 -3.41 19.15
C SER A 106 31.28 -4.77 19.86
N PHE A 107 30.29 -5.61 19.58
CA PHE A 107 30.19 -6.95 20.15
C PHE A 107 31.32 -7.88 19.66
N LEU A 108 31.64 -7.83 18.37
CA LEU A 108 32.76 -8.57 17.80
C LEU A 108 34.09 -8.13 18.43
N PHE A 109 34.27 -6.82 18.64
CA PHE A 109 35.47 -6.29 19.29
C PHE A 109 35.59 -6.75 20.75
N LEU A 110 34.47 -6.80 21.47
CA LEU A 110 34.43 -7.32 22.84
C LEU A 110 34.75 -8.81 22.90
N SER A 111 34.18 -9.58 21.97
CA SER A 111 34.46 -11.02 21.84
C SER A 111 35.94 -11.27 21.53
N TRP A 112 36.53 -10.46 20.64
CA TRP A 112 37.96 -10.49 20.35
C TRP A 112 38.79 -10.17 21.59
N PHE A 113 38.48 -9.09 22.30
CA PHE A 113 39.18 -8.69 23.53
C PHE A 113 39.17 -9.78 24.61
N ILE A 114 38.02 -10.41 24.83
CA ILE A 114 37.87 -11.52 25.79
C ILE A 114 38.74 -12.71 25.37
N PHE A 115 38.79 -13.04 24.08
CA PHE A 115 39.63 -14.12 23.56
C PHE A 115 41.13 -13.88 23.78
N TYR A 116 41.60 -12.63 23.57
CA TYR A 116 42.99 -12.25 23.86
C TYR A 116 43.31 -12.40 25.36
N SER A 117 42.43 -11.90 26.23
CA SER A 117 42.61 -12.00 27.68
C SER A 117 42.64 -13.46 28.16
N LEU A 118 41.78 -14.31 27.60
CA LEU A 118 41.74 -15.74 27.95
C LEU A 118 42.96 -16.52 27.41
N PHE A 119 43.46 -16.16 26.22
CA PHE A 119 44.64 -16.80 25.64
C PHE A 119 45.94 -16.41 26.35
N ASP A 120 46.06 -15.16 26.83
CA ASP A 120 47.25 -14.69 27.55
C ASP A 120 47.39 -15.35 28.94
N TYR A 121 46.28 -15.56 29.64
CA TYR A 121 46.25 -16.28 30.92
C TYR A 121 46.80 -17.73 30.80
N LYS A 122 46.55 -18.42 29.69
CA LYS A 122 47.05 -19.78 29.47
C LYS A 122 48.56 -19.88 29.23
N ASN A 123 49.24 -18.79 28.83
CA ASN A 123 50.67 -18.81 28.53
C ASN A 123 51.56 -18.47 29.73
N VAL A 124 51.02 -17.81 30.77
CA VAL A 124 51.78 -17.39 31.96
C VAL A 124 52.22 -18.57 32.84
N ASP A 125 51.38 -19.59 33.02
CA ASP A 125 51.64 -20.72 33.93
C ASP A 125 52.82 -21.63 33.54
N SER A 126 53.26 -21.60 32.27
CA SER A 126 54.38 -22.45 31.81
C SER A 126 55.77 -21.87 32.09
N SER A 127 55.86 -20.63 32.60
CA SER A 127 57.13 -19.95 32.90
C SER A 127 57.49 -19.92 34.40
N VAL A 128 56.61 -20.42 35.28
CA VAL A 128 56.81 -20.40 36.73
C VAL A 128 56.86 -21.83 37.27
N VAL A 129 57.85 -22.60 36.84
CA VAL A 129 58.31 -23.79 37.58
C VAL A 129 59.62 -23.39 38.26
N PRO A 130 59.64 -23.14 39.59
CA PRO A 130 60.91 -22.97 40.28
C PRO A 130 61.65 -24.30 40.22
N THR A 131 62.77 -24.31 39.50
CA THR A 131 63.70 -25.44 39.45
C THR A 131 64.17 -25.72 40.88
N ALA A 132 63.91 -26.93 41.37
CA ALA A 132 64.24 -27.39 42.72
C ALA A 132 65.76 -27.55 43.00
N ALA A 133 66.63 -26.88 42.24
CA ALA A 133 68.09 -26.96 42.38
C ALA A 133 68.70 -25.78 43.16
N ASP A 134 67.94 -24.72 43.44
CA ASP A 134 68.48 -23.50 44.09
C ASP A 134 68.34 -23.50 45.63
N GLN A 135 67.81 -24.56 46.25
CA GLN A 135 67.60 -24.63 47.70
C GLN A 135 68.81 -25.18 48.49
N GLU A 136 69.87 -25.69 47.85
CA GLU A 136 70.97 -26.37 48.58
C GLU A 136 72.24 -25.52 48.80
N LYS A 137 72.33 -24.29 48.30
CA LYS A 137 73.53 -23.42 48.48
C LYS A 137 73.44 -22.41 49.63
N GLY A 138 72.42 -22.50 50.48
CA GLY A 138 72.16 -21.53 51.55
C GLY A 138 72.52 -21.96 52.98
N LEU A 139 72.97 -23.19 53.22
CA LEU A 139 73.29 -23.67 54.57
C LEU A 139 74.60 -24.49 54.58
N SER A 140 75.73 -23.80 54.71
CA SER A 140 76.94 -24.37 55.32
C SER A 140 77.71 -23.24 56.00
N PHE A 141 77.38 -23.00 57.27
CA PHE A 141 78.32 -22.52 58.28
C PHE A 141 78.71 -23.70 59.15
#